data_AF-A0A6P1ZQ90-F1
#
_entry.id   AF-A0A6P1ZQ90-F1
#
_cell.length_a   1.000
_cell.length_b   1.000
_cell.length_c   1.000
_cell.angle_alpha   90.00
_cell.angle_beta   90.00
_cell.angle_gamma   90.00
#
_symmetry.space_group_name_H-M   'P 1'
#
loop_
_entity.id
_entity.type
_entity.pdbx_description
1 polymer ?
#
loop_
_entity_poly.entity_id
_entity_poly.type
_entity_poly.pdbx_seq_one_letter_code
_entity_poly.pdbx_strand_id
1 'polypeptide(L)'
;MGLLSRTLSADDIASKHIGKQRRYRLARDDFFTSFKGTLLTFYREGLTGSDRERFVSNYVDSMAIFRTEKGQYLVYYIVEFIGNEYSSGRRTFIKVLDSPEMLKQFVDRMEYNNNKLFKPIILSELRNRLQMEG
;
A
#
# COMPACT_ATOMS: atom_id res chain seq x y z
N MET A 1 -5.67 25.38 21.04
CA MET A 1 -4.38 24.78 20.65
C MET A 1 -4.58 23.94 19.40
N GLY A 2 -4.08 24.40 18.25
CA GLY A 2 -4.23 23.68 16.99
C GLY A 2 -3.33 22.45 16.97
N LEU A 3 -3.92 21.26 16.90
CA LEU A 3 -3.20 20.03 16.56
C LEU A 3 -2.60 20.25 15.16
N LEU A 4 -1.31 20.60 15.10
CA LEU A 4 -0.52 20.58 13.88
C LEU A 4 -0.74 19.21 13.25
N SER A 5 -1.50 19.18 12.15
CA SER A 5 -1.84 17.95 11.45
C SER A 5 -0.55 17.43 10.82
N ARG A 6 0.18 16.60 11.57
CA ARG A 6 1.43 15.97 11.14
C ARG A 6 1.18 15.25 9.81
N THR A 7 2.06 15.52 8.85
CA THR A 7 2.07 14.79 7.59
C THR A 7 2.75 13.45 7.82
N LEU A 8 2.07 12.35 7.50
CA LEU A 8 2.57 11.00 7.72
C LEU A 8 3.43 10.56 6.51
N SER A 9 4.63 10.04 6.78
CA SER A 9 5.49 9.41 5.77
C SER A 9 5.11 7.94 5.56
N ALA A 10 5.81 7.25 4.65
CA ALA A 10 5.63 5.81 4.44
C ALA A 10 5.86 4.99 5.72
N ASP A 11 6.85 5.37 6.54
CA ASP A 11 7.17 4.70 7.82
C ASP A 11 6.10 4.93 8.89
N ASP A 12 5.35 6.02 8.79
CA ASP A 12 4.24 6.33 9.68
C ASP A 12 2.94 5.58 9.30
N ILE A 13 2.88 4.91 8.14
CA ILE A 13 1.71 4.12 7.74
C ILE A 13 1.61 2.87 8.63
N ALA A 14 0.50 2.75 9.35
CA ALA A 14 0.22 1.64 10.23
C ALA A 14 -1.29 1.43 10.39
N SER A 15 -1.69 0.23 10.78
CA SER A 15 -3.10 -0.17 10.94
C SER A 15 -3.89 0.75 11.89
N LYS A 16 -3.23 1.39 12.87
CA LYS A 16 -3.82 2.38 13.79
C LYS A 16 -4.37 3.65 13.10
N HIS A 17 -4.00 3.87 11.85
CA HIS A 17 -4.43 5.00 11.02
C HIS A 17 -5.55 4.66 10.05
N ILE A 18 -5.97 3.39 9.96
CA ILE A 18 -7.06 2.96 9.09
C ILE A 18 -8.36 3.70 9.47
N GLY A 19 -9.09 4.16 8.46
CA GLY A 19 -10.35 4.91 8.59
C GLY A 19 -10.18 6.36 9.01
N LYS A 20 -8.96 6.83 9.28
CA LYS A 20 -8.71 8.22 9.71
C LYS A 20 -8.25 9.06 8.53
N GLN A 21 -8.92 10.18 8.32
CA GLN A 21 -8.50 11.16 7.34
C GLN A 21 -7.25 11.91 7.83
N ARG A 22 -6.17 11.88 7.06
CA ARG A 22 -4.88 12.51 7.39
C ARG A 22 -4.23 13.11 6.14
N ARG A 23 -3.19 13.91 6.36
CA ARG A 23 -2.26 14.34 5.30
C ARG A 23 -1.12 13.33 5.22
N TYR A 24 -0.85 12.86 4.02
CA TYR A 24 0.21 11.90 3.72
C TYR A 24 1.22 12.53 2.77
N ARG A 25 2.50 12.18 2.94
CA ARG A 25 3.59 12.49 2.01
C ARG A 25 4.36 11.21 1.76
N LEU A 26 4.09 10.59 0.62
CA LEU A 26 4.64 9.29 0.25
C LEU A 26 5.80 9.51 -0.71
N ALA A 27 6.97 8.98 -0.35
CA ALA A 27 8.15 9.03 -1.21
C ALA A 27 8.08 7.94 -2.28
N ARG A 28 8.58 8.21 -3.48
CA ARG A 28 8.77 7.26 -4.56
C ARG A 28 10.07 7.63 -5.27
N ASP A 29 11.10 6.83 -5.05
CA ASP A 29 12.46 7.11 -5.55
C ASP A 29 12.86 8.55 -5.18
N ASP A 30 13.23 9.39 -6.15
CA ASP A 30 13.63 10.79 -5.93
C ASP A 30 12.45 11.79 -5.83
N PHE A 31 11.20 11.31 -5.86
CA PHE A 31 10.00 12.13 -5.85
C PHE A 31 9.15 11.89 -4.60
N PHE A 32 8.27 12.83 -4.28
CA PHE A 32 7.26 12.66 -3.24
C PHE A 32 5.89 13.13 -3.71
N THR A 33 4.85 12.41 -3.28
CA THR A 33 3.45 12.76 -3.51
C THR A 33 2.80 13.12 -2.19
N SER A 34 2.28 14.34 -2.09
CA SER A 34 1.54 14.83 -0.93
C SER A 34 0.05 14.90 -1.22
N PHE A 35 -0.78 14.34 -0.34
CA PHE A 35 -2.23 14.37 -0.50
C PHE A 35 -2.94 14.27 0.86
N LYS A 36 -4.23 14.63 0.88
CA LYS A 36 -5.12 14.36 2.01
C LYS A 36 -6.11 13.26 1.63
N GLY A 37 -6.30 12.31 2.52
CA GLY A 37 -7.12 11.14 2.27
C GLY A 37 -7.29 10.27 3.50
N THR A 38 -8.01 9.17 3.33
CA THR A 38 -8.31 8.17 4.35
C THR A 38 -7.57 6.88 4.00
N LEU A 39 -6.78 6.35 4.93
CA LEU A 39 -6.19 5.02 4.77
C LEU A 39 -7.30 3.97 4.88
N LEU A 40 -7.53 3.21 3.83
CA LEU A 40 -8.58 2.18 3.77
C LEU A 40 -8.06 0.83 4.27
N THR A 41 -6.86 0.46 3.82
CA THR A 41 -6.22 -0.80 4.24
C THR A 41 -4.71 -0.66 4.19
N PHE A 42 -4.06 -1.46 5.02
CA PHE A 42 -2.61 -1.56 5.12
C PHE A 42 -2.19 -3.01 5.30
N TYR A 43 -1.26 -3.42 4.47
CA TYR A 43 -0.55 -4.68 4.53
C TYR A 43 0.93 -4.39 4.74
N ARG A 44 1.55 -5.09 5.68
CA ARG A 44 3.00 -5.14 5.81
C ARG A 44 3.39 -6.58 6.01
N GLU A 45 4.29 -7.03 5.17
CA GLU A 45 4.84 -8.37 5.22
C GLU A 45 5.62 -8.56 6.52
N GLY A 46 5.29 -9.61 7.26
CA GLY A 46 5.89 -9.95 8.55
C GLY A 46 7.03 -10.96 8.44
N LEU A 47 7.56 -11.20 7.24
CA LEU A 47 8.55 -12.26 6.99
C LEU A 47 9.84 -12.01 7.74
N THR A 48 10.31 -13.05 8.43
CA THR A 48 11.62 -13.07 9.08
C THR A 48 12.74 -13.22 8.04
N GLY A 49 13.99 -12.91 8.40
CA GLY A 49 15.14 -13.01 7.48
C GLY A 49 15.25 -14.36 6.78
N SER A 50 14.98 -15.45 7.50
CA SER A 50 14.98 -16.82 6.94
C SER A 50 13.82 -17.09 6.00
N ASP A 51 12.66 -16.45 6.21
CA ASP A 51 11.55 -16.54 5.26
C ASP A 51 11.83 -15.74 3.99
N ARG A 52 12.56 -14.61 4.11
CA ARG A 52 12.99 -13.81 2.94
C ARG A 52 13.94 -14.58 2.04
N GLU A 53 14.83 -15.40 2.62
CA GLU A 53 15.73 -16.29 1.85
C GLU A 53 14.99 -17.41 1.12
N ARG A 54 13.81 -17.82 1.60
CA ARG A 54 12.93 -18.78 0.89
C ARG A 54 12.28 -18.19 -0.35
N PHE A 55 12.10 -16.87 -0.43
CA PHE A 55 11.59 -16.22 -1.63
C PHE A 55 12.73 -15.97 -2.61
N VAL A 56 12.92 -16.90 -3.54
CA VAL A 56 13.94 -16.79 -4.62
C VAL A 56 13.56 -15.74 -5.68
N SER A 57 12.51 -14.92 -5.46
CA SER A 57 11.99 -13.95 -6.42
C SER A 57 11.14 -12.84 -5.76
N ASN A 58 10.61 -11.92 -6.57
CA ASN A 58 10.00 -10.65 -6.16
C ASN A 58 8.73 -10.81 -5.30
N TYR A 59 8.60 -10.02 -4.23
CA TYR A 59 7.44 -10.03 -3.32
C TYR A 59 7.03 -8.63 -2.88
N VAL A 60 5.75 -8.44 -2.52
CA VAL A 60 5.24 -7.18 -1.96
C VAL A 60 5.62 -7.08 -0.48
N ASP A 61 6.53 -6.19 -0.11
CA ASP A 61 6.93 -5.95 1.28
C ASP A 61 5.86 -5.17 2.05
N SER A 62 5.22 -4.18 1.43
CA SER A 62 4.12 -3.44 2.04
C SER A 62 3.20 -2.84 1.00
N MET A 63 1.93 -2.66 1.37
CA MET A 63 0.90 -2.04 0.55
C MET A 63 -0.05 -1.22 1.42
N ALA A 64 -0.35 -0.01 0.98
CA ALA A 64 -1.31 0.88 1.59
C ALA A 64 -2.26 1.40 0.51
N ILE A 65 -3.56 1.38 0.80
CA ILE A 65 -4.58 1.90 -0.12
C ILE A 65 -5.31 3.03 0.57
N PHE A 66 -5.43 4.14 -0.14
CA PHE A 66 -6.06 5.36 0.35
C PHE A 66 -7.23 5.75 -0.53
N ARG A 67 -8.26 6.34 0.07
CA ARG A 67 -9.26 7.14 -0.63
C ARG A 67 -8.89 8.62 -0.47
N THR A 68 -8.64 9.31 -1.57
CA THR A 68 -8.32 10.74 -1.55
C THR A 68 -9.57 11.59 -1.33
N GLU A 69 -9.42 12.85 -0.94
CA GLU A 69 -10.57 13.79 -0.84
C GLU A 69 -11.34 13.97 -2.14
N LYS A 70 -10.69 13.72 -3.30
CA LYS A 70 -11.32 13.78 -4.62
C LYS A 70 -12.08 12.49 -4.98
N GLY A 71 -12.15 11.52 -4.06
CA GLY A 71 -12.81 10.24 -4.28
C GLY A 71 -11.97 9.20 -5.03
N GLN A 72 -10.77 9.54 -5.49
CA GLN A 72 -9.86 8.61 -6.17
C GLN A 72 -9.19 7.66 -5.18
N TYR A 73 -8.80 6.49 -5.66
CA TYR A 73 -8.05 5.49 -4.92
C TYR A 73 -6.56 5.59 -5.24
N LEU A 74 -5.73 5.73 -4.21
CA LEU A 74 -4.28 5.73 -4.34
C LEU A 74 -3.73 4.45 -3.72
N VAL A 75 -3.02 3.65 -4.51
CA VAL A 75 -2.32 2.45 -4.07
C VAL A 75 -0.83 2.79 -3.99
N TYR A 76 -0.28 2.67 -2.79
CA TYR A 76 1.14 2.80 -2.51
C TYR A 76 1.67 1.43 -2.10
N TYR A 77 2.69 0.91 -2.77
CA TYR A 77 3.25 -0.38 -2.40
C TYR A 77 4.74 -0.44 -2.67
N ILE A 78 5.43 -1.21 -1.82
CA ILE A 78 6.85 -1.47 -1.92
C ILE A 78 7.02 -2.94 -2.29
N VAL A 79 7.84 -3.19 -3.30
CA VAL A 79 8.21 -4.53 -3.75
C VAL A 79 9.69 -4.72 -3.49
N GLU A 80 10.05 -5.84 -2.87
CA GLU A 80 11.43 -6.30 -2.83
C GLU A 80 11.66 -7.19 -4.06
N PHE A 81 12.67 -6.85 -4.85
CA PHE A 81 13.14 -7.69 -5.94
C PHE A 81 14.34 -8.50 -5.47
N ILE A 82 14.21 -9.83 -5.44
CA ILE A 82 15.30 -10.75 -5.11
C ILE A 82 15.73 -11.44 -6.41
N GLY A 83 17.01 -11.33 -6.78
CA GLY A 83 17.56 -11.81 -8.05
C GLY A 83 19.07 -11.49 -8.21
N ASN A 84 19.60 -11.57 -9.44
CA ASN A 84 21.00 -11.25 -9.75
C ASN A 84 21.35 -9.79 -9.37
N GLU A 85 22.63 -9.53 -9.06
CA GLU A 85 23.20 -8.30 -8.48
C GLU A 85 22.80 -6.99 -9.18
N TYR A 86 22.30 -7.07 -10.41
CA TYR A 86 21.87 -5.93 -11.24
C TYR A 86 20.37 -5.60 -11.16
N SER A 87 19.56 -6.43 -10.50
CA SER A 87 18.09 -6.31 -10.47
C SER A 87 17.48 -6.37 -9.06
N SER A 88 18.31 -6.53 -8.04
CA SER A 88 17.89 -6.64 -6.65
C SER A 88 17.58 -5.29 -6.00
N GLY A 89 16.65 -5.29 -5.05
CA GLY A 89 16.39 -4.17 -4.14
C GLY A 89 14.93 -3.75 -4.03
N ARG A 90 14.70 -2.78 -3.15
CA ARG A 90 13.37 -2.22 -2.87
C ARG A 90 12.99 -1.19 -3.91
N ARG A 91 11.81 -1.36 -4.50
CA ARG A 91 11.20 -0.36 -5.37
C ARG A 91 9.84 0.04 -4.85
N THR A 92 9.57 1.34 -4.97
CA THR A 92 8.31 1.92 -4.51
C THR A 92 7.44 2.27 -5.71
N PHE A 93 6.15 1.94 -5.61
CA PHE A 93 5.19 2.17 -6.67
C PHE A 93 3.99 2.95 -6.13
N ILE A 94 3.48 3.84 -6.98
CA ILE A 94 2.26 4.60 -6.74
C ILE A 94 1.35 4.44 -7.94
N LYS A 95 0.10 4.05 -7.70
CA LYS A 95 -0.95 3.99 -8.71
C LYS A 95 -2.17 4.76 -8.23
N VAL A 96 -2.72 5.61 -9.10
CA VAL A 96 -4.00 6.29 -8.87
C VAL A 96 -5.06 5.64 -9.76
N LEU A 97 -6.24 5.40 -9.20
CA LEU A 97 -7.36 4.69 -9.82
C LEU A 97 -8.65 5.44 -9.49
N ASP A 98 -9.57 5.54 -10.45
CA ASP A 98 -10.74 6.41 -10.31
C ASP A 98 -11.98 5.69 -9.74
N SER A 99 -11.98 4.35 -9.68
CA SER A 99 -13.12 3.58 -9.21
C SER A 99 -12.73 2.37 -8.34
N PRO A 100 -13.66 1.88 -7.48
CA PRO A 100 -13.47 0.64 -6.73
C PRO A 100 -13.23 -0.59 -7.62
N GLU A 101 -13.87 -0.65 -8.79
CA GLU A 101 -13.73 -1.75 -9.75
C GLU A 101 -12.32 -1.77 -10.33
N MET A 102 -11.78 -0.60 -10.70
CA MET A 102 -10.40 -0.47 -11.18
C MET A 102 -9.41 -0.87 -10.09
N LEU A 103 -9.67 -0.49 -8.84
CA LEU A 103 -8.86 -0.89 -7.68
C LEU A 103 -8.85 -2.41 -7.50
N LYS A 104 -10.03 -3.04 -7.54
CA LYS A 104 -10.16 -4.49 -7.43
C LYS A 104 -9.40 -5.19 -8.56
N GLN A 105 -9.59 -4.76 -9.81
CA GLN A 105 -8.88 -5.32 -10.97
C GLN A 105 -7.37 -5.13 -10.87
N PHE A 106 -6.91 -3.97 -10.39
CA PHE A 106 -5.49 -3.71 -10.19
C PHE A 106 -4.89 -4.70 -9.19
N VAL A 107 -5.50 -4.87 -8.01
CA VAL A 107 -5.03 -5.81 -6.99
C VAL A 107 -5.10 -7.25 -7.50
N ASP A 108 -6.17 -7.62 -8.19
CA ASP A 108 -6.36 -8.97 -8.73
C ASP A 108 -5.29 -9.36 -9.77
N ARG A 109 -4.84 -8.40 -10.59
CA ARG A 109 -3.78 -8.61 -11.59
C ARG A 109 -2.36 -8.63 -11.02
N MET A 110 -2.15 -8.41 -9.72
CA MET A 110 -0.79 -8.41 -9.15
C MET A 110 -0.22 -9.83 -9.06
N GLU A 111 0.85 -10.10 -9.79
CA GLU A 111 1.52 -11.42 -9.84
C GLU A 111 2.85 -11.40 -9.08
N TYR A 112 2.77 -11.33 -7.75
CA TYR A 112 3.92 -11.47 -6.86
C TYR A 112 3.84 -12.80 -6.09
N ASN A 113 4.99 -13.31 -5.64
CA ASN A 113 5.08 -14.60 -4.95
C ASN A 113 4.17 -14.72 -3.73
N ASN A 114 4.03 -13.62 -2.98
CA ASN A 114 3.23 -13.55 -1.77
C ASN A 114 1.78 -13.11 -2.04
N ASN A 115 1.28 -13.19 -3.29
CA ASN A 115 -0.08 -12.80 -3.64
C ASN A 115 -1.16 -13.49 -2.80
N LYS A 116 -0.95 -14.76 -2.42
CA LYS A 116 -1.84 -15.53 -1.55
C LYS A 116 -1.89 -14.99 -0.12
N LEU A 117 -0.91 -14.20 0.30
CA LEU A 117 -0.85 -13.58 1.63
C LEU A 117 -1.55 -12.23 1.64
N PHE A 118 -1.16 -11.30 0.74
CA PHE A 118 -1.66 -9.94 0.81
C PHE A 118 -3.02 -9.75 0.13
N LYS A 119 -3.32 -10.43 -1.00
CA LYS A 119 -4.56 -10.18 -1.76
C LYS A 119 -5.82 -10.46 -0.93
N PRO A 120 -5.95 -11.59 -0.20
CA PRO A 120 -7.15 -11.84 0.59
C PRO A 120 -7.38 -10.79 1.66
N ILE A 121 -6.32 -10.32 2.34
CA ILE A 121 -6.38 -9.28 3.37
C ILE A 121 -6.85 -7.97 2.75
N ILE A 122 -6.18 -7.52 1.69
CA ILE A 122 -6.50 -6.26 1.00
C ILE A 122 -7.93 -6.29 0.47
N LEU A 123 -8.33 -7.34 -0.25
CA LEU A 123 -9.67 -7.43 -0.85
C LEU A 123 -10.79 -7.54 0.19
N SER A 124 -10.56 -8.27 1.29
CA SER A 124 -11.52 -8.38 2.40
C SER A 124 -11.72 -7.04 3.10
N GLU A 125 -10.62 -6.35 3.44
CA GLU A 125 -10.68 -5.03 4.08
C GLU A 125 -11.34 -3.99 3.17
N LEU A 126 -11.00 -3.98 1.88
CA LEU A 126 -11.64 -3.08 0.91
C LEU A 126 -13.15 -3.32 0.82
N ARG A 127 -13.58 -4.58 0.74
CA ARG A 127 -15.01 -4.91 0.70
C ARG A 127 -15.74 -4.38 1.93
N ASN A 128 -15.19 -4.62 3.12
CA ASN A 128 -15.79 -4.18 4.37
C ASN A 128 -15.90 -2.65 4.46
N ARG A 129 -14.87 -1.94 3.98
CA ARG A 129 -14.84 -0.47 4.01
C ARG A 129 -15.78 0.17 3.00
N LEU A 130 -15.82 -0.36 1.77
CA LEU A 130 -16.70 0.16 0.73
C LEU A 130 -18.19 -0.05 1.05
N GLN A 131 -18.53 -1.12 1.78
CA GLN A 131 -19.90 -1.37 2.25
C GLN A 131 -20.34 -0.46 3.40
N MET A 132 -19.40 0.06 4.20
CA MET A 132 -19.71 1.00 5.29
C MET A 132 -19.89 2.44 4.82
N GLU A 133 -19.51 2.76 3.58
CA GLU A 133 -19.63 4.09 2.98
C GLU A 133 -20.83 4.24 2.04
N GLY A 134 -21.60 3.16 1.83
CA GLY A 134 -22.80 3.12 0.98
C GLY A 134 -24.11 3.08 1.75
#